data_AF-A0A0F7ST33-F1
#
_entry.id   AF-A0A0F7ST33-F1
#
_cell.length_a   1.000
_cell.length_b   1.000
_cell.length_c   1.000
_cell.angle_alpha   90.00
_cell.angle_beta   90.00
_cell.angle_gamma   90.00
#
_symmetry.space_group_name_H-M   'P 1'
#
loop_
_entity.id
_entity.type
_entity.pdbx_description
1 polymer ?
#
loop_
_entity_poly.entity_id
_entity_poly.type
_entity_poly.pdbx_seq_one_letter_code
_entity_poly.pdbx_strand_id
1 'polypeptide(L)'
;MEFITSALKNTTLPADLAGSASSLYPSVNMADLNILEQLWVRWYLYIGNPVLATGIMSFVLHEVVYFGRCLPLVIIDQIPYFRKWKLQPGKVPTAKQQWDCTKLVLLSHFTVELPQIWGFHPMAEYFGMSTHSVPFPSWTTMAWQVAIFFVFEDTFHYFAHRWLHTPMLYKHIHKLHHEFSAPFGLAAEYAHPIEVLILGAGTVGGPLLFAVASQTILKSLGFDTTLHIFTVYVWVIFKLFQAVEAHSGYDFPWGPRHWIPFWSGAEHHDYHHMAFVNNYSTSFRWWDHLLGTDDKYTAYRKRVAAAKASERAKVEAAENVKTEAEGLAAEKALLARSGESKPKNVRLGDEVASDGKESAPMNVLKVAAEQEEAKKSK
;
A
#
# COMPACT_ATOMS: atom_id res chain seq x y z
N MET A 1 -1.44 -13.11 26.49
CA MET A 1 -0.22 -13.94 26.65
C MET A 1 -0.53 -15.32 27.24
N GLU A 2 -1.38 -15.45 28.25
CA GLU A 2 -1.72 -16.76 28.85
C GLU A 2 -2.28 -17.80 27.86
N PHE A 3 -3.08 -17.38 26.87
CA PHE A 3 -3.57 -18.28 25.82
C PHE A 3 -2.44 -18.88 24.96
N ILE A 4 -1.48 -18.06 24.53
CA ILE A 4 -0.34 -18.51 23.70
C ILE A 4 0.55 -19.46 24.52
N THR A 5 0.84 -19.11 25.77
CA THR A 5 1.66 -19.94 26.66
C THR A 5 0.97 -21.26 27.04
N SER A 6 -0.35 -21.27 27.20
CA SER A 6 -1.16 -22.47 27.45
C SER A 6 -1.25 -23.36 26.20
N ALA A 7 -1.49 -22.75 25.03
CA ALA A 7 -1.57 -23.45 23.74
C ALA A 7 -0.24 -24.11 23.30
N LEU A 8 0.90 -23.56 23.73
CA LEU A 8 2.22 -24.14 23.47
C LEU A 8 2.61 -25.25 24.47
N LYS A 9 1.98 -25.30 25.65
CA LYS A 9 2.33 -26.27 26.72
C LYS A 9 1.41 -27.48 26.77
N ASN A 10 0.16 -27.38 26.30
CA ASN A 10 -0.79 -28.49 26.30
C ASN A 10 -0.90 -29.14 24.92
N THR A 11 -0.41 -30.37 24.80
CA THR A 11 -0.63 -31.24 23.63
C THR A 11 -2.07 -31.74 23.54
N THR A 12 -2.82 -31.73 24.64
CA THR A 12 -4.24 -32.11 24.72
C THR A 12 -5.14 -30.87 24.77
N LEU A 13 -6.17 -30.85 23.91
CA LEU A 13 -7.24 -29.85 23.96
C LEU A 13 -7.95 -29.91 25.33
N PRO A 14 -8.27 -28.77 25.96
CA PRO A 14 -9.18 -28.72 27.10
C PRO A 14 -10.48 -29.51 26.85
N ALA A 15 -10.98 -30.21 27.86
CA ALA A 15 -12.11 -31.14 27.73
C ALA A 15 -13.43 -30.47 27.30
N ASP A 16 -13.58 -29.18 27.56
CA ASP A 16 -14.68 -28.30 27.12
C ASP A 16 -14.60 -27.94 25.62
N LEU A 17 -13.40 -27.96 25.04
CA LEU A 17 -13.16 -27.77 23.59
C LEU A 17 -13.20 -29.09 22.80
N ALA A 18 -13.15 -30.25 23.49
CA ALA A 18 -13.25 -31.56 22.84
C ALA A 18 -14.62 -31.81 22.19
N GLY A 19 -15.69 -31.17 22.70
CA GLY A 19 -17.03 -31.22 22.11
C GLY A 19 -17.21 -30.35 20.85
N SER A 20 -16.45 -29.26 20.70
CA SER A 20 -16.44 -28.42 19.47
C SER A 20 -15.46 -28.93 18.42
N ALA A 21 -14.42 -29.67 18.83
CA ALA A 21 -13.49 -30.34 17.93
C ALA A 21 -14.15 -31.33 16.96
N SER A 22 -15.25 -31.96 17.38
CA SER A 22 -15.91 -33.01 16.58
C SER A 22 -16.71 -32.51 15.38
N SER A 23 -16.95 -31.20 15.21
CA SER A 23 -17.71 -30.67 14.06
C SER A 23 -16.85 -29.93 13.03
N LEU A 24 -15.91 -29.08 13.46
CA LEU A 24 -15.07 -28.28 12.55
C LEU A 24 -13.87 -29.06 11.99
N TYR A 25 -13.29 -29.98 12.77
CA TYR A 25 -12.13 -30.77 12.38
C TYR A 25 -12.29 -32.26 12.74
N PRO A 26 -13.40 -32.92 12.32
CA PRO A 26 -13.76 -34.27 12.78
C PRO A 26 -12.73 -35.35 12.44
N SER A 27 -11.92 -35.14 11.40
CA SER A 27 -10.95 -36.11 10.87
C SER A 27 -9.50 -35.65 11.00
N VAL A 28 -9.23 -34.55 11.69
CA VAL A 28 -7.88 -34.01 11.82
C VAL A 28 -7.17 -34.63 13.01
N ASN A 29 -6.05 -35.28 12.75
CA ASN A 29 -5.12 -35.71 13.78
C ASN A 29 -4.06 -34.62 14.01
N MET A 30 -4.11 -34.00 15.20
CA MET A 30 -3.18 -32.91 15.57
C MET A 30 -1.70 -33.33 15.54
N ALA A 31 -1.39 -34.61 15.68
CA ALA A 31 -0.01 -35.12 15.65
C ALA A 31 0.61 -35.08 14.25
N ASP A 32 -0.21 -35.05 13.20
CA ASP A 32 0.26 -35.02 11.80
C ASP A 32 0.52 -33.58 11.33
N LEU A 33 0.17 -32.58 12.14
CA LEU A 33 0.25 -31.16 11.83
C LEU A 33 1.51 -30.51 12.40
N ASN A 34 2.03 -29.52 11.70
CA ASN A 34 3.08 -28.67 12.23
C ASN A 34 2.54 -27.70 13.31
N ILE A 35 3.43 -27.04 14.05
CA ILE A 35 3.05 -26.17 15.18
C ILE A 35 2.10 -25.05 14.74
N LEU A 36 2.29 -24.44 13.56
CA LEU A 36 1.43 -23.36 13.08
C LEU A 36 0.02 -23.86 12.74
N GLU A 37 -0.08 -25.03 12.10
CA GLU A 37 -1.36 -25.68 11.79
C GLU A 37 -2.09 -26.11 13.06
N GLN A 38 -1.37 -26.59 14.09
CA GLN A 38 -1.96 -26.89 15.39
C GLN A 38 -2.50 -25.62 16.08
N LEU A 39 -1.75 -24.52 16.05
CA LEU A 39 -2.20 -23.24 16.59
C LEU A 39 -3.41 -22.70 15.81
N TRP A 40 -3.43 -22.89 14.49
CA TRP A 40 -4.55 -22.57 13.62
C TRP A 40 -5.81 -23.35 14.03
N VAL A 41 -5.74 -24.68 14.12
CA VAL A 41 -6.87 -25.50 14.57
C VAL A 41 -7.36 -25.04 15.95
N ARG A 42 -6.45 -24.83 16.92
CA ARG A 42 -6.80 -24.35 18.26
C ARG A 42 -7.50 -22.99 18.24
N TRP A 43 -7.09 -22.07 17.38
CA TRP A 43 -7.75 -20.77 17.22
C TRP A 43 -9.20 -20.92 16.77
N TYR A 44 -9.45 -21.69 15.71
CA TYR A 44 -10.80 -21.92 15.20
C TYR A 44 -11.68 -22.67 16.20
N LEU A 45 -11.13 -23.64 16.93
CA LEU A 45 -11.85 -24.34 18.00
C LEU A 45 -12.18 -23.45 19.19
N TYR A 46 -11.25 -22.58 19.59
CA TYR A 46 -11.44 -21.64 20.69
C TYR A 46 -12.55 -20.62 20.40
N ILE A 47 -12.58 -20.07 19.19
CA ILE A 47 -13.63 -19.12 18.78
C ILE A 47 -14.95 -19.84 18.49
N GLY A 48 -14.92 -21.07 17.98
CA GLY A 48 -16.10 -21.91 17.72
C GLY A 48 -16.96 -21.46 16.55
N ASN A 49 -16.56 -20.41 15.82
CA ASN A 49 -17.25 -19.89 14.64
C ASN A 49 -16.21 -19.47 13.58
N PRO A 50 -16.13 -20.15 12.42
CA PRO A 50 -15.13 -19.84 11.39
C PRO A 50 -15.19 -18.42 10.84
N VAL A 51 -16.38 -17.84 10.73
CA VAL A 51 -16.56 -16.46 10.26
C VAL A 51 -15.93 -15.48 11.23
N LEU A 52 -16.24 -15.60 12.53
CA LEU A 52 -15.65 -14.75 13.57
C LEU A 52 -14.15 -14.98 13.69
N ALA A 53 -13.71 -16.25 13.68
CA ALA A 53 -12.30 -16.62 13.81
C ALA A 53 -11.47 -16.03 12.67
N THR A 54 -11.95 -16.16 11.44
CA THR A 54 -11.30 -15.63 10.24
C THR A 54 -11.35 -14.10 10.24
N GLY A 55 -12.49 -13.48 10.55
CA GLY A 55 -12.65 -12.03 10.56
C GLY A 55 -11.69 -11.35 11.54
N ILE A 56 -11.63 -11.84 12.78
CA ILE A 56 -10.69 -11.34 13.81
C ILE A 56 -9.24 -11.53 13.35
N MET A 57 -8.88 -12.74 12.90
CA MET A 57 -7.50 -13.04 12.51
C MET A 57 -7.06 -12.19 11.32
N SER A 58 -7.91 -12.02 10.31
CA SER A 58 -7.61 -11.24 9.11
C SER A 58 -7.43 -9.77 9.43
N PHE A 59 -8.31 -9.19 10.27
CA PHE A 59 -8.20 -7.79 10.67
C PHE A 59 -6.97 -7.55 11.55
N VAL A 60 -6.72 -8.41 12.55
CA VAL A 60 -5.52 -8.30 13.39
C VAL A 60 -4.25 -8.45 12.56
N LEU A 61 -4.22 -9.38 11.58
CA LEU A 61 -3.09 -9.52 10.67
C LEU A 61 -2.85 -8.24 9.87
N HIS A 62 -3.91 -7.63 9.32
CA HIS A 62 -3.83 -6.36 8.61
C HIS A 62 -3.19 -5.27 9.49
N GLU A 63 -3.78 -5.01 10.66
CA GLU A 63 -3.34 -3.95 11.57
C GLU A 63 -1.88 -4.17 12.01
N VAL A 64 -1.54 -5.39 12.42
CA VAL A 64 -0.18 -5.72 12.91
C VAL A 64 0.84 -5.56 11.79
N VAL A 65 0.52 -6.00 10.58
CA VAL A 65 1.44 -5.93 9.45
C VAL A 65 1.61 -4.50 8.96
N TYR A 66 0.51 -3.77 8.77
CA TYR A 66 0.53 -2.39 8.28
C TYR A 66 1.28 -1.47 9.25
N PHE A 67 0.83 -1.39 10.51
CA PHE A 67 1.47 -0.51 11.50
C PHE A 67 2.86 -1.02 11.89
N GLY A 68 3.06 -2.34 11.93
CA GLY A 68 4.37 -2.95 12.16
C GLY A 68 5.37 -2.61 11.04
N ARG A 69 4.92 -2.46 9.79
CA ARG A 69 5.75 -2.04 8.67
C ARG A 69 5.99 -0.53 8.66
N CYS A 70 5.01 0.28 9.06
CA CYS A 70 5.12 1.73 9.16
C CYS A 70 6.04 2.20 10.31
N LEU A 71 5.99 1.54 11.47
CA LEU A 71 6.71 1.97 12.67
C LEU A 71 8.23 2.12 12.47
N PRO A 72 8.95 1.16 11.83
CA PRO A 72 10.37 1.35 11.52
C PRO A 72 10.66 2.60 10.68
N LEU A 73 9.77 2.97 9.74
CA LEU A 73 9.94 4.16 8.91
C LEU A 73 9.76 5.45 9.71
N VAL A 74 8.81 5.48 10.64
CA VAL A 74 8.63 6.59 11.59
C VAL A 74 9.89 6.80 12.46
N ILE A 75 10.51 5.71 12.92
CA ILE A 75 11.77 5.75 13.68
C ILE A 75 12.92 6.24 12.80
N ILE A 76 13.00 5.74 11.56
CA ILE A 76 14.02 6.12 10.58
C ILE A 76 14.00 7.64 10.28
N ASP A 77 12.82 8.25 10.18
CA ASP A 77 12.68 9.70 9.95
C ASP A 77 13.34 10.55 11.06
N GLN A 78 13.51 10.00 12.26
CA GLN A 78 14.16 10.68 13.39
C GLN A 78 15.68 10.50 13.43
N ILE A 79 16.26 9.65 12.57
CA ILE A 79 17.68 9.31 12.59
C ILE A 79 18.39 9.96 11.39
N PRO A 80 19.24 11.00 11.60
CA PRO A 80 19.87 11.76 10.51
C PRO A 80 20.67 10.92 9.51
N TYR A 81 21.23 9.79 9.95
CA TYR A 81 21.98 8.87 9.09
C TYR A 81 21.21 8.40 7.86
N PHE A 82 19.90 8.18 7.97
CA PHE A 82 19.09 7.65 6.87
C PHE A 82 18.69 8.72 5.85
N ARG A 83 18.86 10.01 6.14
CA ARG A 83 18.49 11.13 5.24
C ARG A 83 19.21 11.09 3.89
N LYS A 84 20.35 10.40 3.79
CA LYS A 84 21.06 10.19 2.52
C LYS A 84 20.27 9.35 1.48
N TRP A 85 19.23 8.66 1.92
CA TRP A 85 18.31 7.89 1.07
C TRP A 85 16.92 8.51 0.95
N LYS A 86 16.70 9.71 1.55
CA LYS A 86 15.41 10.41 1.46
C LYS A 86 15.27 11.00 0.05
N LEU A 87 14.14 10.71 -0.59
CA LEU A 87 13.87 11.12 -1.98
C LEU A 87 13.62 12.63 -2.11
N GLN A 88 12.93 13.21 -1.13
CA GLN A 88 12.69 14.65 -1.02
C GLN A 88 13.27 15.18 0.31
N PRO A 89 14.58 15.49 0.39
CA PRO A 89 15.29 15.78 1.65
C PRO A 89 14.74 16.94 2.48
N GLY A 90 14.04 17.90 1.84
CA GLY A 90 13.43 19.05 2.49
C GLY A 90 12.03 18.79 3.07
N LYS A 91 11.48 17.57 2.88
CA LYS A 91 10.11 17.23 3.29
C LYS A 91 10.12 16.00 4.20
N VAL A 92 10.06 16.25 5.49
CA VAL A 92 9.90 15.23 6.53
C VAL A 92 8.59 15.50 7.25
N PRO A 93 7.69 14.50 7.40
CA PRO A 93 6.41 14.71 8.03
C PRO A 93 6.58 15.03 9.51
N THR A 94 5.90 16.09 9.97
CA THR A 94 5.85 16.47 11.39
C THR A 94 5.07 15.43 12.20
N ALA A 95 5.31 15.37 13.52
CA ALA A 95 4.55 14.49 14.41
C ALA A 95 3.04 14.74 14.35
N LYS A 96 2.62 16.00 14.16
CA LYS A 96 1.21 16.37 13.98
C LYS A 96 0.65 15.76 12.69
N GLN A 97 1.34 15.89 11.56
CA GLN A 97 0.91 15.30 10.28
C GLN A 97 0.83 13.78 10.36
N GLN A 98 1.81 13.12 10.98
CA GLN A 98 1.76 11.67 11.18
C GLN A 98 0.57 11.26 12.05
N TRP A 99 0.27 12.00 13.11
CA TRP A 99 -0.86 11.71 13.98
C TRP A 99 -2.21 11.97 13.29
N ASP A 100 -2.34 13.07 12.54
CA ASP A 100 -3.54 13.37 11.77
C ASP A 100 -3.81 12.30 10.70
N CYS A 101 -2.77 11.91 9.97
CA CYS A 101 -2.79 10.78 9.04
C CYS A 101 -3.23 9.49 9.74
N THR A 102 -2.60 9.15 10.86
CA THR A 102 -2.89 7.92 11.63
C THR A 102 -4.34 7.85 12.09
N LYS A 103 -4.92 8.97 12.55
CA LYS A 103 -6.33 9.01 12.96
C LYS A 103 -7.28 8.69 11.80
N LEU A 104 -7.03 9.24 10.62
CA LEU A 104 -7.88 9.01 9.45
C LEU A 104 -7.73 7.58 8.93
N VAL A 105 -6.50 7.06 8.91
CA VAL A 105 -6.18 5.66 8.58
C VAL A 105 -6.94 4.72 9.53
N LEU A 106 -6.80 4.89 10.85
CA LEU A 106 -7.53 4.08 11.84
C LEU A 106 -9.05 4.21 11.66
N LEU A 107 -9.56 5.42 11.43
CA LEU A 107 -10.99 5.59 11.15
C LEU A 107 -11.42 4.78 9.92
N SER A 108 -10.66 4.84 8.83
CA SER A 108 -10.92 4.07 7.61
C SER A 108 -10.85 2.56 7.85
N HIS A 109 -9.81 2.09 8.56
CA HIS A 109 -9.63 0.65 8.83
C HIS A 109 -10.82 0.09 9.60
N PHE A 110 -11.31 0.79 10.62
CA PHE A 110 -12.44 0.32 11.42
C PHE A 110 -13.81 0.52 10.78
N THR A 111 -13.97 1.50 9.88
CA THR A 111 -15.29 1.83 9.29
C THR A 111 -15.50 1.34 7.86
N VAL A 112 -14.43 1.11 7.10
CA VAL A 112 -14.45 0.73 5.69
C VAL A 112 -13.84 -0.64 5.49
N GLU A 113 -12.61 -0.85 5.96
CA GLU A 113 -11.87 -2.10 5.68
C GLU A 113 -12.34 -3.26 6.56
N LEU A 114 -12.63 -3.02 7.84
CA LEU A 114 -13.12 -4.05 8.75
C LEU A 114 -14.40 -4.72 8.20
N PRO A 115 -15.45 -4.00 7.75
CA PRO A 115 -16.59 -4.61 7.05
C PRO A 115 -16.20 -5.40 5.80
N GLN A 116 -15.26 -4.90 4.99
CA GLN A 116 -14.79 -5.59 3.78
C GLN A 116 -14.07 -6.91 4.11
N ILE A 117 -13.16 -6.87 5.09
CA ILE A 117 -12.40 -8.02 5.59
C ILE A 117 -13.36 -9.06 6.19
N TRP A 118 -14.35 -8.62 6.95
CA TRP A 118 -15.33 -9.52 7.53
C TRP A 118 -16.23 -10.16 6.48
N GLY A 119 -16.66 -9.37 5.49
CA GLY A 119 -17.44 -9.85 4.35
C GLY A 119 -16.66 -10.78 3.41
N PHE A 120 -15.33 -10.71 3.41
CA PHE A 120 -14.50 -11.55 2.55
C PHE A 120 -14.64 -13.05 2.87
N HIS A 121 -14.71 -13.44 4.13
CA HIS A 121 -14.79 -14.85 4.51
C HIS A 121 -16.00 -15.60 3.88
N PRO A 122 -17.26 -15.16 4.05
CA PRO A 122 -18.39 -15.87 3.43
C PRO A 122 -18.33 -15.85 1.89
N MET A 123 -17.79 -14.79 1.28
CA MET A 123 -17.56 -14.75 -0.17
C MET A 123 -16.50 -15.77 -0.61
N ALA A 124 -15.42 -15.89 0.15
CA ALA A 124 -14.34 -16.82 -0.12
C ALA A 124 -14.85 -18.27 -0.07
N GLU A 125 -15.61 -18.64 0.96
CA GLU A 125 -16.23 -19.97 1.06
C GLU A 125 -17.24 -20.23 -0.06
N TYR A 126 -18.08 -19.24 -0.39
CA TYR A 126 -19.03 -19.33 -1.49
C TYR A 126 -18.35 -19.66 -2.83
N PHE A 127 -17.15 -19.13 -3.08
CA PHE A 127 -16.36 -19.43 -4.27
C PHE A 127 -15.42 -20.62 -4.12
N GLY A 128 -15.56 -21.41 -3.06
CA GLY A 128 -14.82 -22.66 -2.85
C GLY A 128 -13.35 -22.46 -2.45
N MET A 129 -13.03 -21.32 -1.83
CA MET A 129 -11.76 -21.14 -1.12
C MET A 129 -11.81 -21.95 0.18
N SER A 130 -10.71 -22.63 0.50
CA SER A 130 -10.56 -23.21 1.83
C SER A 130 -10.14 -22.13 2.83
N THR A 131 -11.02 -21.84 3.79
CA THR A 131 -10.88 -20.73 4.74
C THR A 131 -10.37 -21.13 6.11
N HIS A 132 -10.39 -22.43 6.44
CA HIS A 132 -9.97 -22.88 7.76
C HIS A 132 -9.35 -24.28 7.76
N SER A 133 -9.25 -24.97 6.62
CA SER A 133 -8.74 -26.34 6.59
C SER A 133 -7.26 -26.44 7.01
N VAL A 134 -6.82 -27.66 7.28
CA VAL A 134 -5.42 -28.05 7.39
C VAL A 134 -5.22 -29.36 6.61
N PRO A 135 -4.01 -29.66 6.13
CA PRO A 135 -2.76 -28.88 6.23
C PRO A 135 -2.74 -27.64 5.33
N PHE A 136 -1.79 -26.74 5.57
CA PHE A 136 -1.55 -25.58 4.71
C PHE A 136 -0.97 -26.01 3.35
N PRO A 137 -1.16 -25.21 2.29
CA PRO A 137 -0.51 -25.47 1.01
C PRO A 137 1.02 -25.45 1.13
N SER A 138 1.70 -26.17 0.24
CA SER A 138 3.16 -26.07 0.14
C SER A 138 3.59 -24.65 -0.20
N TRP A 139 4.81 -24.29 0.18
CA TRP A 139 5.38 -22.98 -0.15
C TRP A 139 5.46 -22.73 -1.66
N THR A 140 5.66 -23.78 -2.47
CA THR A 140 5.66 -23.68 -3.93
C THR A 140 4.28 -23.29 -4.45
N THR A 141 3.22 -23.93 -3.93
CA THR A 141 1.83 -23.60 -4.27
C THR A 141 1.50 -22.16 -3.93
N MET A 142 1.85 -21.73 -2.73
CA MET A 142 1.66 -20.35 -2.30
C MET A 142 2.43 -19.37 -3.20
N ALA A 143 3.70 -19.65 -3.51
CA ALA A 143 4.56 -18.74 -4.25
C ALA A 143 4.02 -18.40 -5.65
N TRP A 144 3.59 -19.41 -6.43
CA TRP A 144 3.08 -19.13 -7.78
C TRP A 144 1.68 -18.50 -7.75
N GLN A 145 0.82 -18.86 -6.79
CA GLN A 145 -0.49 -18.21 -6.61
C GLN A 145 -0.32 -16.73 -6.25
N VAL A 146 0.56 -16.42 -5.29
CA VAL A 146 0.91 -15.04 -4.90
C VAL A 146 1.48 -14.26 -6.08
N ALA A 147 2.32 -14.86 -6.93
CA ALA A 147 2.84 -14.20 -8.11
C ALA A 147 1.73 -13.82 -9.12
N ILE A 148 0.73 -14.69 -9.30
CA ILE A 148 -0.46 -14.37 -10.12
C ILE A 148 -1.23 -13.20 -9.50
N PHE A 149 -1.41 -13.18 -8.18
CA PHE A 149 -2.12 -12.10 -7.50
C PHE A 149 -1.40 -10.76 -7.63
N PHE A 150 -0.06 -10.75 -7.57
CA PHE A 150 0.74 -9.56 -7.86
C PHE A 150 0.49 -9.01 -9.26
N VAL A 151 0.49 -9.87 -10.29
CA VAL A 151 0.25 -9.45 -11.68
C VAL A 151 -1.17 -8.92 -11.86
N PHE A 152 -2.16 -9.62 -11.28
CA PHE A 152 -3.55 -9.19 -11.34
C PHE A 152 -3.76 -7.84 -10.65
N GLU A 153 -3.30 -7.72 -9.40
CA GLU A 153 -3.51 -6.52 -8.60
C GLU A 153 -2.78 -5.32 -9.19
N ASP A 154 -1.53 -5.47 -9.65
CA ASP A 154 -0.81 -4.36 -10.28
C ASP A 154 -1.51 -3.87 -11.56
N THR A 155 -2.07 -4.81 -12.34
CA THR A 155 -2.89 -4.47 -13.52
C THR A 155 -4.14 -3.72 -13.12
N PHE A 156 -4.92 -4.24 -12.16
CA PHE A 156 -6.11 -3.57 -11.67
C PHE A 156 -5.76 -2.18 -11.12
N HIS A 157 -4.73 -2.10 -10.28
CA HIS A 157 -4.27 -0.88 -9.63
C HIS A 157 -3.89 0.16 -10.67
N TYR A 158 -3.08 -0.17 -11.67
CA TYR A 158 -2.68 0.78 -12.71
C TYR A 158 -3.90 1.45 -13.38
N PHE A 159 -4.87 0.65 -13.81
CA PHE A 159 -6.04 1.19 -14.51
C PHE A 159 -6.99 1.94 -13.57
N ALA A 160 -7.23 1.42 -12.36
CA ALA A 160 -8.06 2.08 -11.36
C ALA A 160 -7.43 3.41 -10.91
N HIS A 161 -6.13 3.42 -10.64
CA HIS A 161 -5.38 4.60 -10.26
C HIS A 161 -5.38 5.65 -11.37
N ARG A 162 -5.09 5.26 -12.62
CA ARG A 162 -5.18 6.17 -13.76
C ARG A 162 -6.60 6.72 -13.96
N TRP A 163 -7.63 5.93 -13.69
CA TRP A 163 -9.02 6.38 -13.73
C TRP A 163 -9.35 7.36 -12.59
N LEU A 164 -8.85 7.12 -11.38
CA LEU A 164 -8.94 8.03 -10.23
C LEU A 164 -8.31 9.40 -10.51
N HIS A 165 -7.35 9.49 -11.44
CA HIS A 165 -6.76 10.75 -11.92
C HIS A 165 -7.58 11.49 -12.98
N THR A 166 -8.80 11.04 -13.29
CA THR A 166 -9.74 11.84 -14.10
C THR A 166 -10.28 13.02 -13.28
N PRO A 167 -10.64 14.17 -13.91
CA PRO A 167 -10.92 15.42 -13.19
C PRO A 167 -11.89 15.30 -12.00
N MET A 168 -12.97 14.55 -12.17
CA MET A 168 -14.01 14.39 -11.15
C MET A 168 -13.57 13.48 -10.00
N LEU A 169 -12.97 12.34 -10.32
CA LEU A 169 -12.54 11.38 -9.31
C LEU A 169 -11.33 11.91 -8.55
N TYR A 170 -10.43 12.60 -9.24
CA TYR A 170 -9.28 13.20 -8.58
C TYR A 170 -9.74 14.22 -7.54
N LYS A 171 -10.56 15.20 -7.95
CA LYS A 171 -11.02 16.27 -7.06
C LYS A 171 -11.72 15.75 -5.79
N HIS A 172 -12.57 14.74 -5.91
CA HIS A 172 -13.48 14.35 -4.82
C HIS A 172 -13.03 13.09 -4.07
N ILE A 173 -12.14 12.28 -4.65
CA ILE A 173 -11.75 10.99 -4.09
C ILE A 173 -10.24 10.96 -3.90
N HIS A 174 -9.48 11.06 -5.00
CA HIS A 174 -8.04 10.76 -4.96
C HIS A 174 -7.15 11.91 -4.44
N LYS A 175 -7.66 13.13 -4.41
CA LYS A 175 -6.92 14.29 -3.91
C LYS A 175 -6.51 14.16 -2.44
N LEU A 176 -7.30 13.45 -1.62
CA LEU A 176 -6.95 13.20 -0.21
C LEU A 176 -5.67 12.37 -0.11
N HIS A 177 -5.53 11.35 -0.97
CA HIS A 177 -4.32 10.53 -1.04
C HIS A 177 -3.09 11.36 -1.43
N HIS A 178 -3.28 12.33 -2.32
CA HIS A 178 -2.26 13.29 -2.79
C HIS A 178 -2.01 14.48 -1.85
N GLU A 179 -2.53 14.47 -0.61
CA GLU A 179 -2.30 15.56 0.35
C GLU A 179 -0.80 15.80 0.60
N PHE A 180 0.00 14.73 0.57
CA PHE A 180 1.45 14.79 0.81
C PHE A 180 2.22 14.59 -0.50
N SER A 181 2.73 15.69 -1.09
CA SER A 181 3.59 15.59 -2.30
C SER A 181 4.91 14.85 -2.08
N ALA A 182 5.28 14.62 -0.81
CA ALA A 182 6.29 13.65 -0.39
C ALA A 182 5.63 12.66 0.57
N PRO A 183 5.26 11.46 0.09
CA PRO A 183 4.58 10.47 0.93
C PRO A 183 5.52 9.93 2.00
N PHE A 184 4.91 9.34 3.03
CA PHE A 184 5.59 8.60 4.09
C PHE A 184 4.79 7.32 4.38
N GLY A 185 5.39 6.32 5.04
CA GLY A 185 4.81 4.98 5.13
C GLY A 185 3.35 4.92 5.59
N LEU A 186 2.95 5.72 6.58
CA LEU A 186 1.57 5.80 7.07
C LEU A 186 0.56 6.39 6.08
N ALA A 187 1.04 7.14 5.07
CA ALA A 187 0.19 7.71 4.03
C ALA A 187 -0.22 6.67 2.97
N ALA A 188 0.32 5.44 3.02
CA ALA A 188 0.01 4.37 2.06
C ALA A 188 -1.48 4.01 2.02
N GLU A 189 -2.18 4.07 3.16
CA GLU A 189 -3.63 3.83 3.28
C GLU A 189 -4.39 5.10 3.71
N TYR A 190 -3.73 6.27 3.63
CA TYR A 190 -4.38 7.56 3.83
C TYR A 190 -5.14 7.94 2.55
N ALA A 191 -6.42 7.60 2.48
CA ALA A 191 -7.22 7.78 1.29
C ALA A 191 -8.71 8.00 1.61
N HIS A 192 -9.46 8.42 0.59
CA HIS A 192 -10.90 8.57 0.71
C HIS A 192 -11.58 7.19 0.79
N PRO A 193 -12.67 6.99 1.57
CA PRO A 193 -13.33 5.68 1.72
C PRO A 193 -13.67 4.98 0.40
N ILE A 194 -14.12 5.73 -0.62
CA ILE A 194 -14.40 5.18 -1.95
C ILE A 194 -13.14 4.65 -2.65
N GLU A 195 -12.00 5.33 -2.47
CA GLU A 195 -10.72 4.85 -3.01
C GLU A 195 -10.28 3.56 -2.33
N VAL A 196 -10.39 3.50 -1.00
CA VAL A 196 -10.12 2.30 -0.21
C VAL A 196 -10.95 1.12 -0.70
N LEU A 197 -12.25 1.34 -0.98
CA LEU A 197 -13.11 0.30 -1.55
C LEU A 197 -12.68 -0.12 -2.97
N ILE A 198 -12.35 0.84 -3.85
CA ILE A 198 -11.93 0.55 -5.22
C ILE A 198 -10.63 -0.27 -5.23
N LEU A 199 -9.59 0.20 -4.54
CA LEU A 199 -8.28 -0.45 -4.52
C LEU A 199 -8.30 -1.74 -3.69
N GLY A 200 -9.09 -1.76 -2.60
CA GLY A 200 -9.38 -2.96 -1.82
C GLY A 200 -10.02 -4.07 -2.67
N ALA A 201 -10.96 -3.72 -3.56
CA ALA A 201 -11.55 -4.67 -4.51
C ALA A 201 -10.51 -5.30 -5.45
N GLY A 202 -9.48 -4.56 -5.87
CA GLY A 202 -8.35 -5.10 -6.62
C GLY A 202 -7.54 -6.12 -5.82
N THR A 203 -7.27 -5.80 -4.55
CA THR A 203 -6.47 -6.64 -3.64
C THR A 203 -7.12 -7.99 -3.36
N VAL A 204 -8.44 -8.03 -3.15
CA VAL A 204 -9.19 -9.27 -2.90
C VAL A 204 -9.75 -9.92 -4.17
N GLY A 205 -9.91 -9.16 -5.26
CA GLY A 205 -10.50 -9.62 -6.50
C GLY A 205 -9.68 -10.70 -7.19
N GLY A 206 -8.35 -10.58 -7.19
CA GLY A 206 -7.45 -11.61 -7.74
C GLY A 206 -7.64 -12.98 -7.08
N PRO A 207 -7.51 -13.07 -5.73
CA PRO A 207 -7.82 -14.28 -4.98
C PRO A 207 -9.23 -14.85 -5.24
N LEU A 208 -10.27 -14.02 -5.27
CA LEU A 208 -11.64 -14.49 -5.50
C LEU A 208 -11.85 -15.03 -6.91
N LEU A 209 -11.37 -14.31 -7.93
CA LEU A 209 -11.42 -14.77 -9.33
C LEU A 209 -10.62 -16.06 -9.52
N PHE A 210 -9.47 -16.17 -8.84
CA PHE A 210 -8.68 -17.40 -8.86
C PHE A 210 -9.43 -18.56 -8.18
N ALA A 211 -10.11 -18.34 -7.06
CA ALA A 211 -10.93 -19.37 -6.42
C ALA A 211 -12.03 -19.87 -7.36
N VAL A 212 -12.74 -18.95 -8.05
CA VAL A 212 -13.73 -19.30 -9.07
C VAL A 212 -13.10 -20.10 -10.21
N ALA A 213 -11.99 -19.61 -10.77
CA ALA A 213 -11.29 -20.30 -11.87
C ALA A 213 -10.78 -21.69 -11.45
N SER A 214 -10.33 -21.83 -10.20
CA SER A 214 -9.89 -23.09 -9.61
C SER A 214 -11.03 -24.09 -9.57
N GLN A 215 -12.21 -23.71 -9.06
CA GLN A 215 -13.37 -24.60 -8.95
C GLN A 215 -14.06 -24.90 -10.29
N THR A 216 -13.78 -24.13 -11.35
CA THR A 216 -14.44 -24.26 -12.65
C THR A 216 -13.46 -24.72 -13.73
N ILE A 217 -12.72 -23.79 -14.33
CA ILE A 217 -11.88 -24.01 -15.50
C ILE A 217 -10.73 -24.95 -15.16
N LEU A 218 -9.97 -24.68 -14.11
CA LEU A 218 -8.77 -25.47 -13.77
C LEU A 218 -9.13 -26.89 -13.34
N LYS A 219 -10.19 -27.04 -12.55
CA LYS A 219 -10.73 -28.35 -12.18
C LYS A 219 -11.21 -29.17 -13.39
N SER A 220 -11.88 -28.54 -14.36
CA SER A 220 -12.30 -29.25 -15.59
C SER A 220 -11.12 -29.66 -16.48
N LEU A 221 -9.99 -28.98 -16.36
CA LEU A 221 -8.71 -29.34 -16.98
C LEU A 221 -7.89 -30.36 -16.16
N GLY A 222 -8.41 -30.86 -15.04
CA GLY A 222 -7.77 -31.88 -14.20
C GLY A 222 -6.76 -31.34 -13.19
N PHE A 223 -6.69 -30.02 -12.98
CA PHE A 223 -5.81 -29.43 -11.97
C PHE A 223 -6.55 -29.23 -10.64
N ASP A 224 -6.01 -29.79 -9.54
CA ASP A 224 -6.41 -29.41 -8.19
C ASP A 224 -5.58 -28.21 -7.73
N THR A 225 -6.23 -27.04 -7.71
CA THR A 225 -5.59 -25.75 -7.41
C THR A 225 -6.34 -24.99 -6.34
N THR A 226 -7.02 -25.72 -5.43
CA THR A 226 -7.86 -25.13 -4.39
C THR A 226 -7.08 -24.04 -3.65
N LEU A 227 -7.62 -22.82 -3.65
CA LEU A 227 -7.01 -21.69 -2.96
C LEU A 227 -7.28 -21.80 -1.46
N HIS A 228 -6.22 -21.59 -0.67
CA HIS A 228 -6.32 -21.56 0.78
C HIS A 228 -6.17 -20.12 1.29
N ILE A 229 -6.95 -19.72 2.30
CA ILE A 229 -6.88 -18.37 2.86
C ILE A 229 -5.50 -18.03 3.44
N PHE A 230 -4.77 -19.03 3.92
CA PHE A 230 -3.39 -18.84 4.37
C PHE A 230 -2.49 -18.31 3.25
N THR A 231 -2.68 -18.75 1.99
CA THR A 231 -2.02 -18.15 0.83
C THR A 231 -2.43 -16.69 0.66
N VAL A 232 -3.71 -16.38 0.87
CA VAL A 232 -4.24 -15.00 0.80
C VAL A 232 -3.63 -14.11 1.90
N TYR A 233 -3.39 -14.64 3.10
CA TYR A 233 -2.66 -13.92 4.15
C TYR A 233 -1.22 -13.62 3.76
N VAL A 234 -0.51 -14.60 3.18
CA VAL A 234 0.83 -14.39 2.64
C VAL A 234 0.83 -13.30 1.55
N TRP A 235 -0.16 -13.35 0.65
CA TRP A 235 -0.38 -12.32 -0.38
C TRP A 235 -0.59 -10.93 0.24
N VAL A 236 -1.53 -10.79 1.17
CA VAL A 236 -1.84 -9.51 1.84
C VAL A 236 -0.61 -8.97 2.56
N ILE A 237 0.17 -9.82 3.25
CA ILE A 237 1.43 -9.40 3.87
C ILE A 237 2.37 -8.78 2.83
N PHE A 238 2.62 -9.46 1.72
CA PHE A 238 3.49 -8.92 0.67
C PHE A 238 2.93 -7.64 0.05
N LYS A 239 1.61 -7.55 -0.15
CA LYS A 239 0.97 -6.36 -0.71
C LYS A 239 1.07 -5.15 0.23
N LEU A 240 0.87 -5.34 1.53
CA LEU A 240 1.05 -4.28 2.54
C LEU A 240 2.51 -3.83 2.61
N PHE A 241 3.46 -4.79 2.58
CA PHE A 241 4.89 -4.47 2.54
C PHE A 241 5.25 -3.63 1.31
N GLN A 242 4.72 -3.99 0.13
CA GLN A 242 4.93 -3.25 -1.10
C GLN A 242 4.28 -1.86 -1.04
N ALA A 243 3.04 -1.75 -0.56
CA ALA A 243 2.33 -0.47 -0.46
C ALA A 243 3.09 0.52 0.43
N VAL A 244 3.50 0.09 1.62
CA VAL A 244 4.26 0.93 2.56
C VAL A 244 5.66 1.23 2.02
N GLU A 245 6.30 0.32 1.29
CA GLU A 245 7.59 0.58 0.62
C GLU A 245 7.46 1.68 -0.44
N ALA A 246 6.47 1.58 -1.32
CA ALA A 246 6.20 2.57 -2.37
C ALA A 246 5.94 3.97 -1.81
N HIS A 247 5.37 4.08 -0.61
CA HIS A 247 5.09 5.36 0.06
C HIS A 247 6.15 5.79 1.07
N SER A 248 7.23 5.02 1.24
CA SER A 248 8.14 5.24 2.37
C SER A 248 8.87 6.59 2.35
N GLY A 249 9.00 7.20 1.15
CA GLY A 249 9.82 8.39 0.93
C GLY A 249 11.33 8.14 0.99
N TYR A 250 11.74 6.86 0.96
CA TYR A 250 13.13 6.42 0.99
C TYR A 250 13.44 5.41 -0.12
N ASP A 251 14.51 5.66 -0.88
CA ASP A 251 15.08 4.68 -1.82
C ASP A 251 16.32 4.04 -1.19
N PHE A 252 16.07 2.98 -0.40
CA PHE A 252 17.15 2.24 0.24
C PHE A 252 17.87 1.33 -0.76
N PRO A 253 19.21 1.20 -0.70
CA PRO A 253 20.00 0.42 -1.65
C PRO A 253 19.72 -1.10 -1.57
N TRP A 254 19.01 -1.53 -0.53
CA TRP A 254 18.53 -2.91 -0.36
C TRP A 254 17.03 -3.07 -0.68
N GLY A 255 16.39 -2.06 -1.26
CA GLY A 255 15.01 -2.12 -1.71
C GLY A 255 14.85 -2.98 -2.98
N PRO A 256 13.67 -3.57 -3.23
CA PRO A 256 13.46 -4.50 -4.35
C PRO A 256 13.77 -3.90 -5.73
N ARG A 257 13.57 -2.58 -5.89
CA ARG A 257 13.89 -1.82 -7.11
C ARG A 257 15.33 -1.99 -7.59
N HIS A 258 16.29 -2.17 -6.68
CA HIS A 258 17.70 -2.30 -7.05
C HIS A 258 18.06 -3.71 -7.55
N TRP A 259 17.16 -4.69 -7.40
CA TRP A 259 17.41 -6.09 -7.76
C TRP A 259 16.38 -6.62 -8.78
N ILE A 260 15.21 -5.99 -8.88
CA ILE A 260 14.13 -6.32 -9.81
C ILE A 260 13.94 -5.14 -10.77
N PRO A 261 14.44 -5.20 -12.02
CA PRO A 261 14.53 -4.05 -12.93
C PRO A 261 13.19 -3.35 -13.26
N PHE A 262 12.09 -4.08 -13.18
CA PHE A 262 10.74 -3.61 -13.47
C PHE A 262 9.93 -3.29 -12.21
N TRP A 263 10.51 -3.42 -11.02
CA TRP A 263 9.84 -2.98 -9.78
C TRP A 263 9.76 -1.46 -9.73
N SER A 264 8.59 -0.94 -9.38
CA SER A 264 8.32 0.49 -9.28
C SER A 264 9.18 1.12 -8.19
N GLY A 265 9.01 0.64 -6.96
CA GLY A 265 9.70 1.10 -5.77
C GLY A 265 9.29 2.50 -5.32
N ALA A 266 9.78 2.91 -4.14
CA ALA A 266 9.50 4.21 -3.54
C ALA A 266 9.77 5.38 -4.49
N GLU A 267 10.88 5.37 -5.21
CA GLU A 267 11.27 6.47 -6.11
C GLU A 267 10.23 6.77 -7.19
N HIS A 268 9.65 5.74 -7.81
CA HIS A 268 8.71 5.92 -8.92
C HIS A 268 7.38 6.50 -8.43
N HIS A 269 6.93 6.08 -7.26
CA HIS A 269 5.68 6.54 -6.65
C HIS A 269 5.85 7.89 -5.91
N ASP A 270 7.01 8.17 -5.33
CA ASP A 270 7.33 9.50 -4.80
C ASP A 270 7.31 10.56 -5.92
N TYR A 271 7.86 10.22 -7.10
CA TYR A 271 7.74 11.07 -8.28
C TYR A 271 6.29 11.29 -8.71
N HIS A 272 5.43 10.26 -8.60
CA HIS A 272 4.00 10.37 -8.85
C HIS A 272 3.33 11.41 -7.93
N HIS A 273 3.55 11.32 -6.61
CA HIS A 273 3.02 12.28 -5.63
C HIS A 273 3.57 13.70 -5.83
N MET A 274 4.81 13.84 -6.31
CA MET A 274 5.39 15.14 -6.64
C MET A 274 4.83 15.74 -7.95
N ALA A 275 4.60 14.91 -8.96
CA ALA A 275 4.22 15.34 -10.31
C ALA A 275 2.72 15.27 -10.60
N PHE A 276 1.93 14.59 -9.76
CA PHE A 276 0.48 14.37 -9.78
C PHE A 276 -0.13 13.66 -11.00
N VAL A 277 0.46 13.69 -12.20
CA VAL A 277 -0.23 13.32 -13.46
C VAL A 277 0.54 12.32 -14.36
N ASN A 278 1.27 11.38 -13.79
CA ASN A 278 2.05 10.33 -14.49
C ASN A 278 2.33 9.17 -13.51
N ASN A 279 3.06 8.11 -13.90
CA ASN A 279 3.53 7.07 -12.98
C ASN A 279 2.41 6.41 -12.14
N TYR A 280 1.46 5.71 -12.78
CA TYR A 280 0.29 5.15 -12.10
C TYR A 280 0.52 3.75 -11.51
N SER A 281 1.60 3.06 -11.87
CA SER A 281 1.93 1.74 -11.34
C SER A 281 2.44 1.79 -9.90
N THR A 282 2.01 0.83 -9.07
CA THR A 282 2.48 0.70 -7.68
C THR A 282 3.53 -0.42 -7.52
N SER A 283 3.35 -1.59 -8.14
CA SER A 283 4.27 -2.73 -7.98
C SER A 283 5.26 -2.81 -9.14
N PHE A 284 4.76 -2.83 -10.37
CA PHE A 284 5.56 -3.04 -11.57
C PHE A 284 5.40 -1.93 -12.61
N ARG A 285 6.51 -1.48 -13.18
CA ARG A 285 6.57 -0.32 -14.11
C ARG A 285 6.09 -0.64 -15.52
N TRP A 286 5.76 -1.90 -15.83
CA TRP A 286 5.48 -2.30 -17.21
C TRP A 286 4.28 -1.56 -17.81
N TRP A 287 3.24 -1.26 -17.04
CA TRP A 287 2.04 -0.62 -17.57
C TRP A 287 2.30 0.83 -17.88
N ASP A 288 3.01 1.51 -16.98
CA ASP A 288 3.51 2.85 -17.21
C ASP A 288 4.38 2.93 -18.46
N HIS A 289 5.33 2.01 -18.60
CA HIS A 289 6.23 1.97 -19.75
C HIS A 289 5.49 1.69 -21.07
N LEU A 290 4.60 0.69 -21.08
CA LEU A 290 3.84 0.29 -22.27
C LEU A 290 2.88 1.39 -22.75
N LEU A 291 2.35 2.19 -21.83
CA LEU A 291 1.36 3.22 -22.13
C LEU A 291 1.93 4.65 -22.09
N GLY A 292 3.25 4.78 -21.97
CA GLY A 292 3.98 6.06 -21.99
C GLY A 292 3.67 6.98 -20.81
N THR A 293 3.17 6.43 -19.69
CA THR A 293 2.84 7.23 -18.51
C THR A 293 4.03 7.45 -17.56
N ASP A 294 5.23 6.94 -17.87
CA ASP A 294 6.49 7.27 -17.16
C ASP A 294 7.54 8.03 -17.99
N ASP A 295 7.17 8.61 -19.13
CA ASP A 295 8.11 9.33 -20.01
C ASP A 295 8.80 10.50 -19.30
N LYS A 296 8.02 11.29 -18.53
CA LYS A 296 8.55 12.43 -17.76
C LYS A 296 9.52 11.96 -16.68
N TYR A 297 9.17 10.89 -15.97
CA TYR A 297 10.01 10.27 -14.97
C TYR A 297 11.32 9.74 -15.56
N THR A 298 11.24 9.05 -16.70
CA THR A 298 12.41 8.55 -17.42
C THR A 298 13.32 9.70 -17.85
N ALA A 299 12.76 10.81 -18.34
CA ALA A 299 13.52 12.00 -18.69
C ALA A 299 14.18 12.66 -17.46
N TYR A 300 13.45 12.73 -16.34
CA TYR A 300 13.98 13.17 -15.03
C TYR A 300 15.19 12.34 -14.60
N ARG A 301 15.05 11.01 -14.56
CA ARG A 301 16.15 10.09 -14.19
C ARG A 301 17.36 10.23 -15.10
N LYS A 302 17.16 10.40 -16.41
CA LYS A 302 18.25 10.63 -17.37
C LYS A 302 19.02 11.92 -17.06
N ARG A 303 18.34 13.02 -16.70
CA ARG A 303 18.99 14.29 -16.34
C ARG A 303 19.80 14.16 -15.05
N VAL A 304 19.25 13.52 -14.02
CA VAL A 304 19.96 13.26 -12.74
C VAL A 304 21.16 12.33 -12.95
N ALA A 305 21.01 11.27 -13.76
CA ALA A 305 22.09 10.33 -14.05
C ALA A 305 23.24 10.96 -14.85
N ALA A 306 22.94 11.90 -15.75
CA ALA A 306 23.94 12.62 -16.55
C ALA A 306 24.77 13.63 -15.74
N ALA A 307 24.33 14.00 -14.53
CA ALA A 307 25.07 14.89 -13.65
C ALA A 307 26.36 14.24 -13.11
N LYS A 308 27.41 15.04 -12.95
CA LYS A 308 28.62 14.63 -12.24
C LYS A 308 28.27 14.20 -10.82
N ALA A 309 28.96 13.20 -10.28
CA ALA A 309 28.69 12.65 -8.95
C ALA A 309 28.65 13.73 -7.84
N SER A 310 29.55 14.73 -7.91
CA SER A 310 29.60 15.84 -6.94
C SER A 310 28.41 16.83 -7.03
N GLU A 311 27.74 16.89 -8.18
CA GLU A 311 26.64 17.82 -8.44
C GLU A 311 25.28 17.13 -8.49
N ARG A 312 25.24 15.79 -8.47
CA ARG A 312 24.01 15.00 -8.62
C ARG A 312 22.91 15.42 -7.64
N ALA A 313 23.24 15.58 -6.36
CA ALA A 313 22.27 15.99 -5.34
C ALA A 313 21.69 17.40 -5.59
N LYS A 314 22.49 18.33 -6.13
CA LYS A 314 22.01 19.69 -6.48
C LYS A 314 21.12 19.66 -7.71
N VAL A 315 21.50 18.88 -8.73
CA VAL A 315 20.70 18.70 -9.96
C VAL A 315 19.36 18.05 -9.62
N GLU A 316 19.37 17.01 -8.79
CA GLU A 316 18.18 16.32 -8.31
C GLU A 316 17.26 17.27 -7.53
N ALA A 317 17.81 18.06 -6.60
CA ALA A 317 17.02 19.07 -5.88
C ALA A 317 16.39 20.11 -6.82
N ALA A 318 17.12 20.59 -7.84
CA ALA A 318 16.59 21.53 -8.82
C ALA A 318 15.49 20.91 -9.70
N GLU A 319 15.66 19.65 -10.11
CA GLU A 319 14.67 18.90 -10.87
C GLU A 319 13.41 18.61 -10.05
N ASN A 320 13.54 18.35 -8.74
CA ASN A 320 12.39 18.18 -7.85
C ASN A 320 11.56 19.46 -7.76
N VAL A 321 12.20 20.61 -7.54
CA VAL A 321 11.52 21.92 -7.51
C VAL A 321 10.78 22.19 -8.82
N LYS A 322 11.42 21.89 -9.96
CA LYS A 322 10.79 22.04 -11.28
C LYS A 322 9.60 21.10 -11.45
N THR A 323 9.76 19.83 -11.07
CA THR A 323 8.74 18.79 -11.22
C THR A 323 7.51 19.10 -10.37
N GLU A 324 7.71 19.53 -9.13
CA GLU A 324 6.62 19.96 -8.25
C GLU A 324 5.88 21.18 -8.80
N ALA A 325 6.59 22.18 -9.32
CA ALA A 325 5.97 23.35 -9.94
C ALA A 325 5.11 22.98 -11.18
N GLU A 326 5.62 22.08 -12.03
CA GLU A 326 4.86 21.54 -13.16
C GLU A 326 3.66 20.71 -12.70
N GLY A 327 3.83 19.91 -11.64
CA GLY A 327 2.79 19.07 -11.04
C GLY A 327 1.63 19.89 -10.50
N LEU A 328 1.93 20.93 -9.69
CA LEU A 328 0.91 21.86 -9.17
C LEU A 328 0.16 22.59 -10.29
N ALA A 329 0.84 22.96 -11.37
CA ALA A 329 0.20 23.57 -12.54
C ALA A 329 -0.74 22.56 -13.25
N ALA A 330 -0.31 21.32 -13.39
CA ALA A 330 -1.12 20.25 -13.99
C ALA A 330 -2.34 19.88 -13.12
N GLU A 331 -2.16 19.79 -11.80
CA GLU A 331 -3.25 19.56 -10.84
C GLU A 331 -4.28 20.70 -10.93
N LYS A 332 -3.84 21.96 -10.93
CA LYS A 332 -4.74 23.11 -11.08
C LYS A 332 -5.54 23.04 -12.39
N ALA A 333 -4.90 22.65 -13.50
CA ALA A 333 -5.59 22.45 -14.77
C ALA A 333 -6.58 21.28 -14.72
N LEU A 334 -6.22 20.19 -14.03
CA LEU A 334 -7.11 19.05 -13.79
C LEU A 334 -8.37 19.46 -13.01
N LEU A 335 -8.20 20.19 -11.91
CA LEU A 335 -9.29 20.69 -11.08
C LEU A 335 -10.18 21.68 -11.83
N ALA A 336 -9.62 22.55 -12.67
CA ALA A 336 -10.39 23.48 -13.48
C ALA A 336 -11.35 22.77 -14.46
N ARG A 337 -10.97 21.59 -14.96
CA ARG A 337 -11.81 20.76 -15.85
C ARG A 337 -12.97 20.06 -15.14
N SER A 338 -12.99 20.03 -13.80
CA SER A 338 -14.06 19.39 -13.02
C SER A 338 -15.36 20.21 -12.92
N GLY A 339 -15.41 21.43 -13.49
CA GLY A 339 -16.68 22.10 -13.78
C GLY A 339 -17.34 22.90 -12.64
N GLU A 340 -16.61 23.36 -11.63
CA GLU A 340 -17.13 24.37 -10.68
C GLU A 340 -16.35 25.69 -10.76
N SER A 341 -17.08 26.78 -10.98
CA SER A 341 -16.55 28.12 -10.80
C SER A 341 -16.42 28.40 -9.29
N LYS A 342 -15.16 28.51 -8.84
CA LYS A 342 -14.67 28.81 -7.47
C LYS A 342 -14.73 27.65 -6.46
N PRO A 343 -13.66 27.44 -5.68
CA PRO A 343 -13.66 26.47 -4.58
C PRO A 343 -14.61 26.93 -3.47
N LYS A 344 -15.53 26.05 -3.04
CA LYS A 344 -16.12 26.15 -1.71
C LYS A 344 -15.06 25.70 -0.71
N ASN A 345 -14.58 26.62 0.12
CA ASN A 345 -13.78 26.28 1.30
C ASN A 345 -14.63 25.39 2.21
N VAL A 346 -14.40 24.08 2.19
CA VAL A 346 -14.77 23.22 3.31
C VAL A 346 -13.56 23.20 4.23
N ARG A 347 -13.47 24.21 5.10
CA ARG A 347 -12.57 24.19 6.25
C ARG A 347 -13.28 23.43 7.36
N LEU A 348 -12.81 22.23 7.66
CA LEU A 348 -13.01 21.63 8.98
C LEU A 348 -11.88 22.14 9.87
N GLY A 349 -12.23 23.02 10.81
CA GLY A 349 -11.33 23.47 11.88
C GLY A 349 -10.72 24.85 11.69
N ASP A 350 -11.55 25.90 11.68
CA ASP A 350 -11.09 27.22 12.11
C ASP A 350 -11.39 27.33 13.62
N GLU A 351 -10.43 26.95 14.45
CA GLU A 351 -10.23 27.56 15.76
C GLU A 351 -8.77 27.35 16.21
N VAL A 352 -8.17 28.47 16.64
CA VAL A 352 -6.86 28.64 17.29
C VAL A 352 -5.68 29.07 16.40
N ALA A 353 -5.48 30.40 16.47
CA ALA A 353 -4.23 31.16 16.57
C ALA A 353 -3.42 31.45 15.29
N SER A 354 -3.59 32.69 14.84
CA SER A 354 -2.55 33.54 14.29
C SER A 354 -1.31 33.58 15.19
N ASP A 355 -0.19 33.05 14.72
CA ASP A 355 1.10 33.72 14.69
C ASP A 355 2.17 32.78 14.10
N GLY A 356 2.81 33.23 13.03
CA GLY A 356 3.80 32.43 12.31
C GLY A 356 4.15 33.03 10.96
N LYS A 357 4.67 34.26 10.96
CA LYS A 357 5.51 34.71 9.85
C LYS A 357 6.77 33.85 9.89
N GLU A 358 6.86 32.85 9.01
CA GLU A 358 8.13 32.18 8.76
C GLU A 358 8.54 32.35 7.31
N SER A 359 9.74 32.89 7.19
CA SER A 359 10.45 33.34 6.00
C SER A 359 10.74 32.19 5.04
N ALA A 360 10.25 32.29 3.81
CA ALA A 360 10.87 31.61 2.68
C ALA A 360 12.33 32.10 2.54
N PRO A 361 13.32 31.23 2.26
CA PRO A 361 14.67 31.69 1.98
C PRO A 361 14.66 32.41 0.62
N MET A 362 14.61 33.73 0.68
CA MET A 362 14.62 34.70 -0.42
C MET A 362 15.88 34.61 -1.32
N ASN A 363 16.78 33.66 -1.06
CA ASN A 363 18.05 33.47 -1.76
C ASN A 363 17.99 32.48 -2.94
N VAL A 364 16.98 31.60 -3.04
CA VAL A 364 16.94 30.61 -4.15
C VAL A 364 16.29 31.20 -5.40
N LEU A 365 15.29 32.07 -5.23
CA LEU A 365 14.59 32.74 -6.34
C LEU A 365 15.45 33.81 -7.02
N LYS A 366 16.37 34.47 -6.30
CA LYS A 366 17.30 35.45 -6.88
C LYS A 366 18.31 34.83 -7.84
N VAL A 367 18.86 33.66 -7.49
CA VAL A 367 19.84 32.96 -8.33
C VAL A 367 19.21 32.43 -9.61
N ALA A 368 17.93 32.01 -9.57
CA ALA A 368 17.20 31.59 -10.76
C ALA A 368 16.91 32.76 -11.73
N ALA A 369 16.58 33.93 -11.19
CA ALA A 369 16.31 35.14 -11.99
C ALA A 369 17.60 35.69 -12.66
N GLU A 370 18.72 35.72 -11.93
CA GLU A 370 20.01 36.21 -12.46
C GLU A 370 20.58 35.31 -13.58
N GLN A 371 20.30 34.00 -13.55
CA GLN A 371 20.71 33.09 -14.63
C GLN A 371 19.83 33.18 -15.89
N GLU A 372 18.60 33.66 -15.77
CA GLU A 372 17.72 33.88 -16.92
C GLU A 372 18.04 35.20 -17.65
N GLU A 373 18.44 36.24 -16.90
CA GLU A 373 18.92 37.51 -17.48
C GLU A 373 20.27 37.33 -18.22
N ALA A 374 21.19 36.55 -17.67
CA ALA A 374 22.48 36.26 -18.29
C ALA A 374 22.38 35.42 -19.59
N LYS A 375 21.24 34.73 -19.81
CA LYS A 375 20.94 34.01 -21.07
C LYS A 375 20.28 34.88 -22.13
N LYS A 376 19.71 36.03 -21.75
CA LYS A 376 19.09 36.98 -22.69
C LYS A 376 20.08 38.05 -23.18
N SER A 377 21.27 38.14 -22.57
CA SER A 377 22.33 39.10 -22.95
C SER A 377 23.51 38.49 -23.72
N LYS A 378 23.37 37.28 -24.26
CA LYS A 378 24.28 36.65 -25.23
C LYS A 378 23.47 36.24 -26.45
#